data_AF-A0A174ZT60-F1
#
_entry.id   AF-A0A174ZT60-F1
#
_cell.length_a   1.000
_cell.length_b   1.000
_cell.length_c   1.000
_cell.angle_alpha   90.00
_cell.angle_beta   90.00
_cell.angle_gamma   90.00
#
_symmetry.space_group_name_H-M   'P 1'
#
loop_
_entity.id
_entity.type
_entity.pdbx_description
1 polymer ?
#
loop_
_entity_poly.entity_id
_entity_poly.type
_entity_poly.pdbx_seq_one_letter_code
_entity_poly.pdbx_strand_id
1 'polypeptide(L)'
;MGNAIISEAYLSAFEEESIERLRYFAPWLSFEPFFRVDKSRSRELGGVGLGLALVNEIVRVHDGSIAIRPNPSGGTIIEVQFAVNRTTA
;
A
#
# COMPACT_ATOMS: atom_id res chain seq x y z
N MET A 1 -11.21 20.36 -13.80
CA MET A 1 -9.91 20.17 -14.49
C MET A 1 -8.83 20.65 -13.55
N GLY A 2 -7.94 19.76 -13.11
CA GLY A 2 -6.94 20.08 -12.10
C GLY A 2 -6.37 18.82 -11.47
N ASN A 3 -5.94 17.88 -12.31
CA ASN A 3 -5.28 16.66 -11.88
C ASN A 3 -3.85 17.10 -11.58
N ALA A 4 -3.54 17.38 -10.31
CA ALA A 4 -2.16 17.66 -9.93
C ALA A 4 -1.32 16.43 -10.30
N ILE A 5 -0.26 16.65 -11.08
CA ILE A 5 0.72 15.62 -11.43
C ILE A 5 1.48 15.29 -10.14
N ILE A 6 0.99 14.29 -9.40
CA ILE A 6 1.70 13.68 -8.27
C ILE A 6 2.66 12.61 -8.81
N SER A 7 3.51 12.95 -9.78
CA SER A 7 4.46 11.97 -10.34
C SER A 7 5.89 12.48 -10.52
N GLU A 8 6.11 13.78 -10.64
CA GLU A 8 7.44 14.28 -11.05
C GLU A 8 8.35 14.71 -9.90
N ALA A 9 7.80 15.02 -8.72
CA ALA A 9 8.58 15.68 -7.66
C ALA A 9 9.29 14.73 -6.66
N TYR A 10 9.15 13.41 -6.77
CA TYR A 10 9.61 12.49 -5.71
C TYR A 10 10.85 11.65 -6.06
N LEU A 11 11.33 11.67 -7.30
CA LEU A 11 12.39 10.75 -7.75
C LEU A 11 13.83 11.31 -7.66
N SER A 12 14.04 12.56 -7.24
CA SER A 12 15.37 13.19 -7.26
C SER A 12 16.17 13.13 -5.95
N ALA A 13 15.76 12.35 -4.94
CA ALA A 13 16.51 12.25 -3.69
C ALA A 13 16.50 10.84 -3.11
N PHE A 14 17.35 9.96 -3.64
CA PHE A 14 17.60 8.66 -3.01
C PHE A 14 19.08 8.27 -3.10
N GLU A 15 19.87 8.85 -2.19
CA GLU A 15 21.05 8.16 -1.66
C GLU A 15 20.61 7.14 -0.58
N GLU A 16 21.49 6.18 -0.37
CA GLU A 16 21.23 4.79 -0.07
C GLU A 16 20.96 4.52 1.43
N GLU A 17 19.86 5.02 1.99
CA GLU A 17 19.35 4.57 3.32
C GLU A 17 17.86 4.93 3.57
N SER A 18 17.00 4.75 2.56
CA SER A 18 15.70 5.47 2.51
C SER A 18 14.43 4.61 2.51
N ILE A 19 14.55 3.29 2.61
CA ILE A 19 13.41 2.37 2.42
C ILE A 19 12.38 2.45 3.55
N GLU A 20 12.80 2.70 4.80
CA GLU A 20 11.88 2.89 5.91
C GLU A 20 11.12 4.23 5.80
N ARG A 21 11.76 5.28 5.26
CA ARG A 21 11.12 6.57 4.98
C ARG A 21 10.10 6.50 3.85
N LEU A 22 10.33 5.69 2.82
CA LEU A 22 9.38 5.50 1.73
C LEU A 22 8.04 4.92 2.20
N ARG A 23 8.03 4.05 3.24
CA ARG A 23 6.79 3.57 3.87
C ARG A 23 5.96 4.69 4.47
N TYR A 24 6.60 5.71 5.03
CA TYR A 24 5.92 6.84 5.66
C TYR A 24 5.47 7.89 4.64
N PHE A 25 6.25 8.10 3.58
CA PHE A 25 6.01 9.18 2.63
C PHE A 25 5.13 8.82 1.44
N ALA A 26 5.08 7.54 1.04
CA ALA A 26 4.28 7.09 -0.08
C ALA A 26 3.65 5.71 0.17
N PRO A 27 2.80 5.57 1.22
CA PRO A 27 2.19 4.29 1.57
C PRO A 27 1.38 3.68 0.43
N TRP A 28 0.78 4.51 -0.44
CA TRP A 28 -0.01 4.07 -1.60
C TRP A 28 0.76 3.20 -2.59
N LEU A 29 2.09 3.36 -2.70
CA LEU A 29 2.91 2.51 -3.56
C LEU A 29 2.84 1.03 -3.16
N SER A 30 2.50 0.72 -1.90
CA SER A 30 2.34 -0.66 -1.44
C SER A 30 1.22 -1.42 -2.13
N PHE A 31 0.28 -0.72 -2.77
CA PHE A 31 -0.81 -1.30 -3.54
C PHE A 31 -0.50 -1.40 -5.04
N GLU A 32 0.65 -0.90 -5.49
CA GLU A 32 1.08 -1.03 -6.88
C GLU A 32 1.50 -2.48 -7.17
N PRO A 33 1.10 -3.05 -8.32
CA PRO A 33 1.57 -4.36 -8.75
C PRO A 33 3.11 -4.43 -8.75
N PHE A 34 3.65 -5.54 -8.27
CA PHE A 34 5.10 -5.81 -8.22
C PHE A 34 5.90 -4.91 -7.27
N PHE A 35 5.26 -4.00 -6.53
CA PHE A 35 5.95 -3.17 -5.55
C PHE A 35 6.48 -4.02 -4.39
N ARG A 36 7.75 -3.78 -4.03
CA ARG A 36 8.45 -4.49 -2.97
C ARG A 36 9.34 -3.53 -2.21
N VAL A 37 9.14 -3.50 -0.89
CA VAL A 37 9.90 -2.59 -0.02
C VAL A 37 11.33 -3.07 0.20
N ASP A 38 11.62 -4.37 0.17
CA ASP A 38 13.00 -4.87 0.24
C ASP A 38 13.21 -6.05 -0.72
N LYS A 39 14.29 -5.98 -1.50
CA LYS A 39 14.68 -7.02 -2.46
C LYS A 39 15.39 -8.20 -1.77
N SER A 40 16.03 -7.97 -0.63
CA SER A 40 16.96 -8.91 0.02
C SER A 40 16.26 -10.06 0.77
N ARG A 41 15.13 -9.80 1.45
CA ARG A 41 14.45 -10.82 2.28
C ARG A 41 13.43 -11.72 1.58
N SER A 42 13.07 -11.48 0.32
CA SER A 42 11.98 -12.23 -0.34
C SER A 42 12.43 -13.41 -1.22
N ARG A 43 13.72 -13.76 -1.25
CA ARG A 43 14.21 -14.82 -2.14
C ARG A 43 13.94 -16.25 -1.67
N GLU A 44 13.65 -16.48 -0.38
CA GLU A 44 13.44 -17.85 0.14
C GLU A 44 11.96 -18.26 0.24
N LEU A 45 11.04 -17.29 0.36
CA LEU A 45 9.58 -17.54 0.54
C LEU A 45 8.67 -16.49 -0.15
N GLY A 46 9.21 -15.44 -0.78
CA GLY A 46 8.46 -14.23 -1.07
C GLY A 46 7.86 -14.18 -2.48
N GLY A 47 6.53 -14.10 -2.56
CA GLY A 47 5.78 -13.94 -3.80
C GLY A 47 6.12 -12.67 -4.59
N VAL A 48 5.59 -12.57 -5.81
CA VAL A 48 5.93 -11.55 -6.83
C VAL A 48 5.45 -10.11 -6.53
N GLY A 49 4.94 -9.82 -5.33
CA GLY A 49 4.46 -8.47 -4.98
C GLY A 49 3.08 -8.12 -5.54
N LEU A 50 2.21 -9.12 -5.77
CA LEU A 50 0.84 -8.90 -6.25
C LEU A 50 -0.22 -8.88 -5.14
N GLY A 51 0.11 -9.32 -3.93
CA GLY A 51 -0.87 -9.56 -2.87
C GLY A 51 -1.69 -8.32 -2.50
N LEU A 52 -1.02 -7.21 -2.18
CA LEU A 52 -1.70 -5.98 -1.79
C LEU A 52 -2.41 -5.28 -2.97
N ALA A 53 -1.88 -5.40 -4.18
CA ALA A 53 -2.55 -4.92 -5.38
C ALA A 53 -3.88 -5.65 -5.60
N LEU A 54 -3.89 -6.98 -5.43
CA LEU A 54 -5.12 -7.78 -5.52
C LEU A 54 -6.11 -7.42 -4.41
N VAL A 55 -5.65 -7.25 -3.17
CA VAL A 55 -6.52 -6.83 -2.06
C VAL A 55 -7.15 -5.46 -2.37
N ASN A 56 -6.38 -4.50 -2.88
CA ASN A 56 -6.90 -3.19 -3.26
C ASN A 56 -8.00 -3.31 -4.34
N GLU A 57 -7.79 -4.16 -5.35
CA GLU A 57 -8.81 -4.44 -6.37
C GLU A 57 -10.07 -5.06 -5.77
N ILE A 58 -9.92 -6.09 -4.93
CA ILE A 58 -11.05 -6.76 -4.25
C ILE A 58 -11.83 -5.76 -3.40
N VAL A 59 -11.15 -4.92 -2.61
CA VAL A 59 -11.81 -3.92 -1.77
C VAL A 59 -12.57 -2.92 -2.63
N ARG A 60 -11.98 -2.45 -3.73
CA ARG A 60 -12.61 -1.48 -4.64
C ARG A 60 -13.86 -2.04 -5.30
N VAL A 61 -13.84 -3.28 -5.79
CA VAL A 61 -15.03 -3.88 -6.45
C VAL A 61 -16.18 -4.18 -5.49
N HIS A 62 -15.92 -4.18 -4.18
CA HIS A 62 -16.92 -4.32 -3.13
C HIS A 62 -17.30 -2.98 -2.47
N ASP A 63 -17.00 -1.85 -3.12
CA ASP A 63 -17.25 -0.49 -2.62
C ASP A 63 -16.67 -0.24 -1.21
N GLY A 64 -15.59 -0.95 -0.88
CA GLY A 64 -14.87 -0.78 0.36
C GLY A 64 -13.77 0.27 0.25
N SER A 65 -13.10 0.52 1.38
CA SER A 65 -11.89 1.34 1.44
C SER A 65 -10.76 0.61 2.13
N ILE A 66 -9.52 0.92 1.74
CA ILE A 66 -8.31 0.34 2.30
C ILE A 66 -7.31 1.45 2.66
N ALA A 67 -6.65 1.32 3.81
CA ALA A 67 -5.67 2.26 4.30
C ALA A 67 -4.48 1.56 4.98
N ILE A 68 -3.34 2.23 4.97
CA ILE A 68 -2.14 1.85 5.72
C ILE A 68 -2.04 2.75 6.94
N ARG A 69 -1.92 2.14 8.12
CA ARG A 69 -1.74 2.85 9.40
C ARG A 69 -0.43 2.43 10.08
N PRO A 70 0.25 3.38 10.76
CA PRO A 70 1.41 3.03 11.59
C PRO A 70 0.96 2.15 12.77
N ASN A 71 1.78 1.15 13.12
CA ASN A 71 1.57 0.34 14.33
C ASN A 71 2.55 0.80 15.42
N PRO A 72 2.06 1.29 16.58
CA PRO A 72 2.92 1.69 17.70
C PRO A 72 3.84 0.56 18.21
N SER A 73 3.40 -0.70 18.07
CA SER A 73 4.18 -1.88 18.48
C SER A 73 5.18 -2.36 17.41
N GLY A 74 5.32 -1.61 16.31
CA GLY A 74 6.17 -1.96 15.17
C GLY A 74 5.40 -2.65 14.03
N GLY A 75 5.90 -2.49 12.81
CA GLY A 75 5.26 -3.00 11.60
C GLY A 75 4.15 -2.08 11.07
N THR A 76 3.23 -2.65 10.31
CA THR A 76 2.21 -1.90 9.55
C THR A 76 0.84 -2.53 9.74
N ILE A 77 -0.18 -1.70 9.97
CA ILE A 77 -1.58 -2.11 9.98
C ILE A 77 -2.17 -1.82 8.61
N ILE A 78 -2.80 -2.82 7.99
CA ILE A 78 -3.65 -2.66 6.81
C ILE A 78 -5.08 -2.68 7.30
N GLU A 79 -5.78 -1.56 7.17
CA GLU A 79 -7.17 -1.41 7.58
C GLU A 79 -8.07 -1.47 6.35
N VAL A 80 -9.11 -2.31 6.40
CA VAL A 80 -10.11 -2.46 5.34
C VAL A 80 -11.49 -2.20 5.94
N GLN A 81 -12.31 -1.40 5.25
CA GLN A 81 -13.65 -1.04 5.71
C GLN A 81 -14.68 -1.31 4.61
N PHE A 82 -15.81 -1.90 4.98
CA PHE A 82 -16.94 -2.19 4.10
C PHE A 82 -18.24 -1.69 4.71
N ALA A 83 -19.23 -1.39 3.86
CA ALA A 83 -20.57 -1.07 4.33
C ALA A 83 -21.25 -2.32 4.90
N VAL A 84 -21.80 -2.22 6.11
CA VAL A 84 -22.60 -3.31 6.69
C VAL A 84 -24.05 -3.13 6.25
N ASN A 85 -24.49 -3.91 5.28
CA ASN A 85 -25.91 -4.02 4.98
C ASN A 85 -26.58 -4.83 6.09
N ARG A 86 -27.19 -4.13 7.05
CA ARG A 86 -28.12 -4.75 8.00
C ARG A 86 -29.43 -4.99 7.26
N THR A 87 -29.58 -6.18 6.67
CA THR A 87 -30.90 -6.65 6.24
C THR A 87 -31.72 -6.88 7.50
N THR A 88 -32.55 -5.91 7.85
CA THR A 88 -33.63 -6.12 8.82
C THR A 88 -34.63 -7.10 8.21
N ALA A 89 -34.75 -8.28 8.83
CA ALA A 89 -35.79 -9.26 8.55
C ALA A 89 -37.14 -8.80 9.10
#